data_AF-A0A9D1AMQ0-F1
#
_entry.id   AF-A0A9D1AMQ0-F1
#
_cell.length_a   1.000
_cell.length_b   1.000
_cell.length_c   1.000
_cell.angle_alpha   90.00
_cell.angle_beta   90.00
_cell.angle_gamma   90.00
#
_symmetry.space_group_name_H-M   'P 1'
#
loop_
_entity.id
_entity.type
_entity.pdbx_description
1 polymer ?
#
loop_
_entity_poly.entity_id
_entity_poly.type
_entity_poly.pdbx_seq_one_letter_code
_entity_poly.pdbx_strand_id
1 'polypeptide(L)' 'MAERNDRPERRSGGRKGRKKVCSFCVDKIETIDYKDVAKLRRFISER' A
#
# COMPACT_ATOMS: atom_id res chain seq x y z
N MET A 1 42.07 4.72 21.86
CA MET A 1 41.27 5.86 21.38
C MET A 1 40.04 5.30 20.69
N ALA A 2 38.94 5.13 21.43
CA ALA A 2 37.66 4.73 20.88
C ALA A 2 36.81 5.99 20.73
N GLU A 3 36.63 6.50 19.51
CA GLU A 3 35.81 7.69 19.29
C GLU A 3 34.96 7.60 18.02
N ARG A 4 33.66 7.77 18.27
CA ARG A 4 32.65 8.44 17.44
C ARG A 4 32.33 7.83 16.07
N ASN A 5 31.27 7.02 16.01
CA ASN A 5 29.95 7.56 15.64
C ASN A 5 28.86 6.51 15.94
N ASP A 6 28.15 6.76 17.03
CA ASP A 6 26.85 6.17 17.34
C ASP A 6 25.84 6.58 16.25
N ARG A 7 25.23 5.60 15.58
CA ARG A 7 23.77 5.49 15.31
C ARG A 7 23.51 4.64 14.06
N PRO A 8 22.71 3.56 14.15
CA PRO A 8 22.29 2.83 12.96
C PRO A 8 21.42 3.76 12.13
N GLU A 9 21.77 3.96 10.85
CA GLU A 9 20.95 4.67 9.86
C GLU A 9 19.69 3.86 9.51
N ARG A 10 18.88 3.57 10.53
CA ARG A 10 17.48 3.19 10.38
C ARG A 10 16.69 4.45 10.07
N ARG A 11 16.70 4.88 8.79
CA ARG A 11 15.69 5.72 8.10
C ARG A 11 16.34 6.55 7.00
N SER A 12 16.87 5.93 5.96
CA SER A 12 17.00 6.64 4.69
C SER A 12 16.67 5.70 3.54
N GLY A 13 15.45 5.86 3.07
CA GLY A 13 14.81 4.99 2.12
C GLY A 13 13.32 5.24 2.19
N GLY A 14 12.94 6.52 2.18
CA GLY A 14 11.57 6.95 1.95
C GLY A 14 11.16 6.44 0.57
N ARG A 15 10.82 5.15 0.48
CA ARG A 15 9.96 4.63 -0.58
C ARG A 15 8.68 5.38 -0.38
N LYS A 16 8.56 6.54 -1.04
CA LYS A 16 7.39 7.39 -1.10
C LYS A 16 6.21 6.44 -1.15
N GLY A 17 5.50 6.33 -0.01
CA GLY A 17 4.57 5.24 0.19
C GLY A 17 3.67 5.18 -1.02
N ARG A 18 3.59 4.00 -1.68
CA ARG A 18 2.73 3.87 -2.86
C ARG A 18 1.37 4.44 -2.47
N LYS A 19 0.88 5.43 -3.23
CA LYS A 19 -0.41 6.05 -2.97
C LYS A 19 -1.42 4.92 -2.74
N LYS A 20 -2.21 5.00 -1.66
CA LYS A 20 -3.25 4.00 -1.41
C LYS A 20 -4.30 4.15 -2.50
N VAL A 21 -4.18 3.31 -3.52
CA VAL A 21 -5.10 3.24 -4.65
C VAL A 21 -5.81 1.90 -4.61
N CYS A 22 -7.09 1.91 -4.93
CA CYS A 22 -7.89 0.69 -5.00
C CYS A 22 -7.43 -0.18 -6.16
N SER A 23 -7.65 -1.50 -6.11
CA SER A 23 -7.29 -2.39 -7.22
C SER A 23 -7.99 -1.99 -8.52
N PHE A 24 -9.26 -1.56 -8.46
CA PHE A 24 -9.99 -1.06 -9.63
C PHE A 24 -9.34 0.18 -10.26
N CYS A 25 -8.75 1.03 -9.43
CA CYS A 25 -8.08 2.26 -9.83
C CYS A 25 -6.76 1.97 -10.56
N VAL A 26 -6.09 0.86 -10.20
CA VAL A 26 -4.85 0.41 -10.85
C VAL A 26 -5.14 -0.28 -12.17
N ASP A 27 -6.16 -1.14 -12.20
CA ASP A 27 -6.61 -1.86 -13.40
C ASP A 27 -7.40 -0.98 -14.38
N LYS A 28 -7.76 0.26 -13.99
CA LYS A 28 -8.56 1.20 -14.80
C LYS A 28 -9.87 0.59 -15.32
N ILE A 29 -10.56 -0.15 -14.46
CA ILE A 29 -11.82 -0.80 -14.83
C ILE A 29 -12.95 0.23 -14.85
N GLU A 30 -13.60 0.40 -15.99
CA GLU A 30 -14.70 1.36 -16.18
C GLU A 30 -16.05 0.81 -15.68
N THR A 31 -16.26 -0.51 -15.78
CA THR A 31 -17.51 -1.18 -15.41
C THR A 31 -17.25 -2.29 -14.40
N ILE A 32 -17.90 -2.23 -13.24
CA ILE A 32 -17.79 -3.23 -12.18
C ILE A 32 -18.90 -4.28 -12.36
N ASP A 33 -18.50 -5.53 -12.57
CA ASP A 33 -19.45 -6.65 -12.59
C ASP A 33 -19.82 -7.08 -11.16
N TYR A 34 -21.12 -7.12 -10.87
CA TYR A 34 -21.65 -7.45 -9.55
C TYR A 34 -21.58 -8.94 -9.21
N LYS A 35 -21.30 -9.82 -10.19
CA LYS A 35 -21.12 -11.25 -9.96
C LYS A 35 -19.69 -11.58 -9.53
N ASP A 36 -18.74 -10.65 -9.71
CA ASP A 36 -17.36 -10.79 -9.24
C ASP A 36 -17.24 -10.52 -7.72
N VAL A 37 -17.87 -11.41 -6.95
CA VAL A 37 -17.92 -11.36 -5.48
C VAL A 37 -16.53 -11.44 -4.84
N ALA A 38 -15.56 -12.06 -5.50
CA ALA A 38 -14.19 -12.19 -5.00
C ALA A 38 -13.48 -10.83 -4.93
N LYS A 39 -13.65 -9.97 -5.95
CA LYS A 39 -13.11 -8.61 -5.94
C LYS A 39 -13.85 -7.73 -4.96
N LEU A 40 -15.19 -7.82 -4.91
CA LEU A 40 -16.03 -6.97 -4.05
C LEU A 40 -15.83 -7.24 -2.56
N ARG A 41 -15.64 -8.50 -2.15
CA ARG A 41 -15.41 -8.89 -0.75
C ARG A 41 -14.24 -8.17 -0.07
N ARG A 42 -13.21 -7.77 -0.83
CA ARG A 42 -12.05 -7.04 -0.27
C ARG A 42 -12.37 -5.59 0.12
N PHE A 43 -13.49 -5.05 -0.33
CA PHE A 43 -13.90 -3.67 -0.06
C PHE A 43 -15.06 -3.57 0.92
N ILE A 44 -15.56 -4.71 1.43
CA ILE A 44 -16.58 -4.77 2.47
C ILE A 44 -15.83 -4.86 3.81
N SER A 45 -15.89 -3.80 4.62
CA SER A 45 -15.37 -3.81 5.99
C SER A 45 -16.51 -4.12 6.96
N GLU A 46 -16.26 -4.94 7.97
CA GLU A 46 -17.24 -5.35 8.99
C GLU A 46 -17.49 -4.28 10.08
N ARG A 47 -17.19 -3.01 9.79
CA ARG A 47 -17.19 -1.93 10.79
C ARG A 47 -18.26 -0.88 10.49
#